data_AF-A0A1Y5U079-F1
#
_entry.id   AF-A0A1Y5U079-F1
#
_cell.length_a   1.000
_cell.length_b   1.000
_cell.length_c   1.000
_cell.angle_alpha   90.00
_cell.angle_beta   90.00
_cell.angle_gamma   90.00
#
_symmetry.space_group_name_H-M   'P 1'
#
loop_
_entity.id
_entity.type
_entity.pdbx_description
1 polymer ?
#
loop_
_entity_poly.entity_id
_entity_poly.type
_entity_poly.pdbx_seq_one_letter_code
_entity_poly.pdbx_strand_id
1 'polypeptide(L)'
;MTARAVDVHALPAMLTALRLPSFHRHWTSLAQCADTEGWPAARFLAALAEVELAERETRRIQRHLAEARLPGGKTLATFDFKALPAVPRARIEALAAGD
;
A
#
# COMPACT_ATOMS: atom_id res chain seq x y z
N MET A 1 4.66 -13.02 -37.73
CA MET A 1 4.77 -11.92 -36.74
C MET A 1 5.99 -12.24 -35.88
N THR A 2 7.16 -11.71 -36.22
CA THR A 2 8.41 -11.99 -35.50
C THR A 2 8.31 -11.44 -34.10
N ALA A 3 8.45 -12.31 -33.09
CA ALA A 3 8.48 -11.89 -31.70
C ALA A 3 9.68 -10.95 -31.52
N ARG A 4 9.39 -9.67 -31.27
CA ARG A 4 10.41 -8.68 -30.94
C ARG A 4 11.15 -9.19 -29.70
N ALA A 5 12.48 -9.28 -29.78
CA ALA A 5 13.30 -9.66 -28.65
C ALA A 5 12.99 -8.72 -27.48
N VAL A 6 12.59 -9.30 -26.35
CA VAL A 6 12.31 -8.54 -25.12
C VAL A 6 13.66 -8.24 -24.49
N ASP A 7 14.03 -6.96 -24.46
CA ASP A 7 15.25 -6.51 -23.79
C ASP A 7 14.97 -6.30 -22.29
N VAL A 8 15.51 -7.20 -21.47
CA VAL A 8 15.39 -7.14 -20.01
C VAL A 8 16.14 -5.94 -19.43
N HIS A 9 17.20 -5.45 -20.10
CA HIS A 9 17.94 -4.27 -19.65
C HIS A 9 17.14 -2.97 -19.81
N ALA A 10 16.14 -2.96 -20.68
CA ALA A 10 15.20 -1.83 -20.81
C ALA A 10 14.13 -1.81 -19.71
N LEU A 11 13.96 -2.90 -18.94
CA LEU A 11 12.91 -3.03 -17.94
C LEU A 11 12.91 -1.91 -16.88
N PRO A 12 14.05 -1.51 -16.29
CA PRO A 12 14.06 -0.39 -15.34
C PRO A 12 13.48 0.90 -15.91
N ALA A 13 13.86 1.27 -17.15
CA ALA A 13 13.35 2.45 -17.82
C ALA A 13 11.84 2.35 -18.11
N MET A 14 11.35 1.17 -18.50
CA MET A 14 9.92 0.91 -18.71
C MET A 14 9.13 1.06 -17.41
N LEU A 15 9.63 0.51 -16.30
CA LEU A 15 8.98 0.60 -14.99
C LEU A 15 8.94 2.05 -14.48
N THR A 16 9.98 2.83 -14.73
CA THR A 16 9.98 4.28 -14.46
C THR A 16 8.89 4.99 -15.28
N ALA A 17 8.82 4.74 -16.59
CA ALA A 17 7.82 5.36 -17.48
C ALA A 17 6.37 5.00 -17.09
N LEU A 18 6.14 3.75 -16.67
CA LEU A 18 4.84 3.26 -16.20
C LEU A 18 4.51 3.66 -14.76
N ARG A 19 5.43 4.34 -14.05
CA ARG A 19 5.28 4.75 -12.65
C ARG A 19 4.97 3.56 -11.74
N LEU A 20 5.76 2.49 -11.89
CA LEU A 20 5.72 1.28 -11.06
C LEU A 20 6.96 1.21 -10.15
N PRO A 21 7.07 2.10 -9.14
CA PRO A 21 8.26 2.20 -8.30
C PRO A 21 8.49 0.95 -7.45
N SER A 22 7.44 0.24 -7.06
CA SER A 22 7.54 -0.96 -6.22
C SER A 22 8.02 -2.13 -7.09
N PHE A 23 7.51 -2.28 -8.32
CA PHE A 23 8.08 -3.22 -9.28
C PHE A 23 9.57 -2.95 -9.47
N HIS A 24 9.95 -1.69 -9.73
CA HIS A 24 11.34 -1.32 -9.98
C HIS A 24 12.26 -1.72 -8.80
N ARG A 25 11.77 -1.64 -7.57
CA ARG A 25 12.53 -2.03 -6.37
C ARG A 25 12.64 -3.53 -6.17
N HIS A 26 11.59 -4.29 -6.51
CA HIS A 26 11.44 -5.69 -6.08
C HIS A 26 11.62 -6.73 -7.19
N TRP A 27 11.57 -6.34 -8.47
CA TRP A 27 11.55 -7.28 -9.59
C TRP A 27 12.75 -8.24 -9.63
N THR A 28 13.96 -7.77 -9.34
CA THR A 28 15.16 -8.63 -9.38
C THR A 28 15.13 -9.69 -8.28
N SER A 29 14.73 -9.31 -7.07
CA SER A 29 14.63 -10.24 -5.94
C SER A 29 13.52 -11.28 -6.16
N LEU A 30 12.37 -10.85 -6.66
CA LEU A 30 11.27 -11.76 -6.97
C LEU A 30 11.59 -12.67 -8.16
N ALA A 31 12.37 -12.18 -9.14
CA ALA A 31 12.80 -13.00 -10.27
C ALA A 31 13.75 -14.12 -9.79
N GLN A 32 14.73 -13.80 -8.94
CA GLN A 32 15.62 -14.80 -8.34
C GLN A 32 14.85 -15.85 -7.53
N CYS A 33 13.87 -15.43 -6.74
CA CYS A 33 13.00 -16.34 -6.00
C CYS A 33 12.17 -17.24 -6.94
N ALA A 34 11.57 -16.65 -7.98
CA ALA A 34 10.81 -17.39 -8.99
C ALA A 34 11.68 -18.40 -9.74
N ASP A 35 12.90 -18.04 -10.10
CA ASP A 35 13.85 -18.92 -10.78
C ASP A 35 14.27 -20.08 -9.85
N THR A 36 14.54 -19.78 -8.57
CA THR A 36 14.96 -20.78 -7.58
C THR A 36 13.84 -21.78 -7.26
N GLU A 37 12.61 -21.29 -7.12
CA GLU A 37 11.45 -22.09 -6.74
C GLU A 37 10.67 -22.65 -7.94
N GLY A 38 11.10 -22.35 -9.16
CA GLY A 38 10.45 -22.81 -10.40
C GLY A 38 9.04 -22.26 -10.58
N TRP A 39 8.79 -21.00 -10.20
CA TRP A 39 7.47 -20.42 -10.29
C TRP A 39 7.00 -20.30 -11.75
N PRO A 40 5.72 -20.57 -12.02
CA PRO A 40 5.11 -20.19 -13.29
C PRO A 40 5.19 -18.66 -13.49
N ALA A 41 5.41 -18.21 -14.72
CA ALA A 41 5.48 -16.78 -15.04
C ALA A 41 4.25 -15.98 -14.55
N ALA A 42 3.06 -16.60 -14.61
CA ALA A 42 1.83 -16.01 -14.07
C ALA A 42 1.92 -15.71 -12.57
N ARG A 43 2.54 -16.60 -11.77
CA ARG A 43 2.73 -16.41 -10.33
C ARG A 43 3.72 -15.28 -10.05
N PHE A 44 4.83 -15.22 -10.78
CA PHE A 44 5.80 -14.12 -10.67
C PHE A 44 5.16 -12.77 -10.98
N LEU A 45 4.39 -12.67 -12.06
CA LEU A 45 3.67 -11.44 -12.42
C LEU A 45 2.62 -11.04 -11.38
N ALA A 46 1.86 -12.01 -10.84
CA ALA A 46 0.88 -11.76 -9.79
C ALA A 46 1.55 -11.23 -8.52
N ALA A 47 2.65 -11.87 -8.07
CA ALA A 47 3.38 -11.43 -6.89
C ALA A 47 3.91 -10.00 -7.02
N LEU A 48 4.45 -9.64 -8.19
CA LEU A 48 4.87 -8.25 -8.44
C LEU A 48 3.68 -7.27 -8.37
N ALA A 49 2.56 -7.62 -9.01
CA ALA A 49 1.35 -6.80 -9.02
C ALA A 49 0.79 -6.56 -7.61
N GLU A 50 0.79 -7.60 -6.78
CA GLU A 50 0.35 -7.52 -5.37
C GLU A 50 1.23 -6.55 -4.57
N VAL A 51 2.56 -6.63 -4.71
CA VAL A 51 3.49 -5.74 -4.01
C VAL A 51 3.26 -4.27 -4.39
N GLU A 52 3.05 -3.99 -5.67
CA GLU A 52 2.76 -2.62 -6.12
C GLU A 52 1.43 -2.11 -5.62
N LEU A 53 0.38 -2.94 -5.64
CA LEU A 53 -0.93 -2.55 -5.17
C LEU A 53 -0.89 -2.23 -3.67
N ALA A 54 -0.26 -3.09 -2.87
CA ALA A 54 -0.11 -2.89 -1.43
C ALA A 54 0.68 -1.61 -1.09
N GLU A 55 1.79 -1.35 -1.79
CA GLU A 55 2.55 -0.12 -1.57
C GLU A 55 1.78 1.13 -2.03
N ARG A 56 1.01 1.06 -3.13
CA ARG A 56 0.16 2.16 -3.58
C ARG A 56 -0.94 2.48 -2.57
N GLU A 57 -1.59 1.46 -2.03
CA GLU A 57 -2.59 1.62 -0.99
C GLU A 57 -2.00 2.26 0.26
N THR A 58 -0.85 1.75 0.72
CA THR A 58 -0.11 2.32 1.85
C THR A 58 0.22 3.79 1.61
N ARG A 59 0.78 4.15 0.44
CA ARG A 59 1.08 5.55 0.09
C ARG A 59 -0.17 6.42 0.05
N ARG A 60 -1.30 5.90 -0.45
CA ARG A 60 -2.58 6.62 -0.48
C ARG A 60 -3.06 6.93 0.95
N ILE A 61 -3.04 5.94 1.84
CA ILE A 61 -3.42 6.12 3.25
C ILE A 61 -2.51 7.15 3.92
N GLN A 62 -1.19 7.01 3.78
CA GLN A 62 -0.23 7.95 4.37
C GLN A 62 -0.41 9.38 3.85
N ARG A 63 -0.65 9.55 2.55
CA ARG A 63 -0.95 10.87 1.97
C ARG A 63 -2.21 11.46 2.58
N HIS A 64 -3.31 10.70 2.64
CA HIS A 64 -4.56 11.19 3.24
C HIS A 64 -4.40 11.52 4.73
N LEU A 65 -3.63 10.73 5.48
CA LEU A 65 -3.32 11.03 6.88
C LEU A 65 -2.52 12.33 7.03
N ALA A 66 -1.51 12.55 6.18
CA ALA A 66 -0.72 13.78 6.17
C ALA A 66 -1.56 15.00 5.77
N GLU A 67 -2.39 14.87 4.73
CA GLU A 67 -3.30 15.92 4.24
C GLU A 67 -4.38 16.28 5.27
N ALA A 68 -4.85 15.30 6.05
CA ALA A 68 -5.85 15.52 7.08
C ALA A 68 -5.34 16.39 8.25
N ARG A 69 -4.02 16.64 8.34
CA ARG A 69 -3.37 17.45 9.39
C ARG A 69 -3.93 17.16 10.79
N LEU A 70 -4.18 15.89 11.07
CA LEU A 70 -4.78 15.48 12.33
C LEU A 70 -3.76 15.79 13.44
N PRO A 71 -4.18 16.47 14.53
CA PRO A 71 -3.36 16.56 15.73
C PRO A 71 -2.92 15.15 16.14
N GLY A 72 -1.62 14.98 16.42
CA GLY A 72 -1.11 13.71 16.95
C GLY A 72 -1.90 13.33 18.20
N GLY A 73 -2.39 12.09 18.25
CA GLY A 73 -3.33 11.66 19.29
C GLY A 73 -4.75 12.18 19.06
N LYS A 74 -5.35 11.90 17.91
CA LYS A 74 -6.82 11.84 17.77
C LYS A 74 -7.28 10.40 17.99
N THR A 75 -7.16 9.93 19.23
CA THR A 75 -7.84 8.72 19.69
C THR A 75 -9.00 9.15 20.59
N LEU A 76 -10.03 8.32 20.76
CA LEU A 76 -11.06 8.61 21.77
C LEU A 76 -10.45 8.82 23.17
N ALA A 77 -9.29 8.20 23.46
CA ALA A 77 -8.56 8.37 24.71
C ALA A 77 -7.98 9.79 24.91
N THR A 78 -7.80 10.55 23.83
CA THR A 78 -7.20 11.90 23.83
C THR A 78 -8.21 13.00 23.46
N PHE A 79 -9.48 12.62 23.24
CA PHE A 79 -10.57 13.54 22.94
C PHE A 79 -11.01 14.32 24.19
N ASP A 80 -11.12 15.64 24.09
CA ASP A 80 -11.67 16.47 25.17
C ASP A 80 -13.20 16.42 25.17
N PHE A 81 -13.76 15.50 25.94
CA PHE A 81 -15.21 15.35 26.12
C PHE A 81 -15.88 16.57 26.79
N LYS A 82 -15.11 17.49 27.39
CA LYS A 82 -15.67 18.75 27.91
C LYS A 82 -16.16 19.67 26.80
N ALA A 83 -15.64 19.52 25.58
CA ALA A 83 -16.11 20.25 24.40
C ALA A 83 -17.48 19.75 23.88
N LEU A 84 -17.97 18.59 24.33
CA LEU A 84 -19.26 18.02 23.95
C LEU A 84 -20.14 17.72 25.18
N PRO A 85 -20.67 18.74 25.88
CA PRO A 85 -21.51 18.53 27.06
C PRO A 85 -22.85 17.84 26.76
N ALA A 86 -23.27 17.81 25.49
CA ALA A 86 -24.54 17.22 25.06
C ALA A 86 -24.50 15.69 24.85
N VAL A 87 -23.32 15.07 24.77
CA VAL A 87 -23.20 13.63 24.47
C VAL A 87 -22.48 12.91 25.61
N PRO A 88 -23.14 11.94 26.28
CA PRO A 88 -22.51 11.16 27.35
C PRO A 88 -21.33 10.34 26.81
N ARG A 89 -20.18 10.43 27.48
CA ARG A 89 -18.97 9.66 27.15
C ARG A 89 -19.25 8.15 27.03
N ALA A 90 -20.04 7.59 27.94
CA ALA A 90 -20.41 6.17 27.93
C ALA A 90 -21.11 5.73 26.64
N ARG A 91 -21.88 6.63 26.00
CA ARG A 91 -22.55 6.33 24.72
C ARG A 91 -21.56 6.27 23.56
N ILE A 92 -20.53 7.12 23.59
CA ILE A 92 -19.48 7.14 22.58
C ILE A 92 -18.59 5.90 22.73
N GLU A 93 -18.29 5.49 23.97
CA GLU A 93 -17.50 4.28 24.25
C GLU A 93 -18.24 2.99 23.85
N ALA A 94 -19.55 2.89 24.11
CA ALA A 94 -20.37 1.76 23.65
C ALA A 94 -20.37 1.64 22.11
N LEU A 95 -20.60 2.76 21.41
CA LEU A 95 -20.56 2.79 19.93
C LEU A 95 -19.17 2.44 19.37
N ALA A 96 -18.10 2.80 20.08
CA ALA A 96 -16.73 2.47 19.68
C ALA A 96 -16.38 1.00 19.93
N ALA A 97 -17.00 0.37 20.92
CA ALA A 97 -16.87 -1.06 21.22
C ALA A 97 -17.74 -1.95 20.30
N GLY A 98 -18.71 -1.36 19.59
CA GLY A 98 -19.58 -2.06 18.64
C GLY A 98 -20.89 -2.60 19.23
N ASP A 99 -21.32 -2.11 20.40
CA ASP A 99 -22.67 -2.30 20.95
C ASP A 99 -23.69 -1.33 20.31
#